data_AF-A0A645AR54-F1
#
_entry.id   AF-A0A645AR54-F1
#
_cell.length_a   1.000
_cell.length_b   1.000
_cell.length_c   1.000
_cell.angle_alpha   90.00
_cell.angle_beta   90.00
_cell.angle_gamma   90.00
#
_symmetry.space_group_name_H-M   'P 1'
#
loop_
_entity.id
_entity.type
_entity.pdbx_description
1 polymer ?
#
loop_
_entity_poly.entity_id
_entity_poly.type
_entity_poly.pdbx_seq_one_letter_code
_entity_poly.pdbx_strand_id
1 'polypeptide(L)'
;MAIGSGDTSIQYDGLEEVDGILREMAERFDTGRRELLEQAGEIIRRDVTSRIAASVNDTQGNVQRWQTVYTGSGGGYAAVRPIGEKDGGSTGADSEGAVTNYLEGGHRVRAASGTAKRRRAGRAKTAYVDGKHFYDAARAVVEAKLIAASERFMDGLSGEADA
;
A
#
# COMPACT_ATOMS: atom_id res chain seq x y z
N MET A 1 46.65 36.99 -38.02
CA MET A 1 46.47 35.71 -37.32
C MET A 1 45.69 36.02 -36.04
N ALA A 2 44.39 35.75 -36.04
CA ALA A 2 43.54 35.86 -34.86
C ALA A 2 42.48 34.77 -34.99
N ILE A 3 42.65 33.71 -34.19
CA ILE A 3 41.70 32.60 -34.07
C ILE A 3 40.89 32.94 -32.83
N GLY A 4 39.69 33.48 -33.02
CA GLY A 4 38.71 33.75 -31.96
C GLY A 4 37.57 32.76 -32.10
N SER A 5 37.58 31.76 -31.22
CA SER A 5 36.64 30.65 -31.07
C SER A 5 35.16 31.06 -31.28
N GLY A 6 34.59 30.66 -32.42
CA GLY A 6 33.15 30.64 -32.61
C GLY A 6 32.58 29.39 -31.96
N ASP A 7 31.59 29.58 -31.09
CA ASP A 7 30.82 28.53 -30.44
C ASP A 7 30.40 27.46 -31.46
N THR A 8 31.03 26.29 -31.37
CA THR A 8 30.75 25.16 -32.24
C THR A 8 29.70 24.29 -31.56
N SER A 9 28.46 24.77 -31.45
CA SER A 9 27.32 23.92 -31.09
C SER A 9 26.59 23.53 -32.37
N ILE A 10 26.52 22.23 -32.64
CA ILE A 10 25.69 21.70 -33.72
C ILE A 10 24.30 21.47 -33.11
N GLN A 11 23.34 22.34 -33.41
CA GLN A 11 21.94 22.09 -33.10
C GLN A 11 21.38 21.14 -34.15
N TYR A 12 21.08 19.92 -33.74
CA TYR A 12 20.44 18.91 -34.57
C TYR A 12 18.97 18.86 -34.17
N ASP A 13 18.06 19.27 -35.05
CA ASP A 13 16.60 19.20 -34.81
C ASP A 13 16.16 17.76 -34.47
N GLY A 14 16.88 16.75 -34.98
CA GLY A 14 16.64 15.35 -34.63
C GLY A 14 16.89 14.99 -33.16
N LEU A 15 17.63 15.80 -32.39
CA LEU A 15 17.79 15.59 -30.95
C LEU A 15 16.55 16.04 -30.17
N GLU A 16 15.82 17.05 -30.65
CA GLU A 16 14.54 17.44 -30.05
C GLU A 16 13.47 16.37 -30.28
N GLU A 17 13.48 15.74 -31.46
CA GLU A 17 12.61 14.60 -31.77
C GLU A 17 12.90 13.40 -30.85
N VAL A 18 14.17 13.06 -30.65
CA VAL A 18 14.59 11.99 -29.72
C VAL A 18 14.22 12.31 -28.28
N ASP A 19 14.43 13.54 -27.81
CA ASP A 19 14.02 13.99 -26.47
C ASP A 19 12.49 13.89 -26.30
N GLY A 20 11.72 14.25 -27.34
CA GLY A 20 10.27 14.07 -27.36
C GLY A 20 9.84 12.61 -27.19
N ILE A 21 10.42 11.70 -27.98
CA ILE A 21 10.14 10.26 -27.89
C ILE A 21 10.51 9.70 -26.50
N LEU A 22 11.66 10.10 -25.96
CA LEU A 22 12.10 9.65 -24.64
C LEU A 22 11.18 10.14 -23.52
N ARG A 23 10.68 11.38 -23.61
CA ARG A 23 9.69 11.91 -22.66
C ARG A 23 8.38 11.15 -22.74
N GLU A 24 7.88 10.90 -23.96
CA GLU A 24 6.67 10.13 -24.16
C GLU A 24 6.79 8.71 -23.61
N MET A 25 7.92 8.02 -23.86
CA MET A 25 8.20 6.71 -23.28
C MET A 25 8.23 6.76 -21.74
N ALA A 26 8.86 7.78 -21.17
CA ALA A 26 8.92 7.95 -19.71
C ALA A 26 7.53 8.17 -19.10
N GLU A 27 6.71 9.01 -19.71
CA GLU A 27 5.33 9.28 -19.26
C GLU A 27 4.45 8.02 -19.34
N ARG A 28 4.55 7.25 -20.44
CA ARG A 28 3.85 5.98 -20.60
C ARG A 28 4.27 4.97 -19.55
N PHE A 29 5.58 4.86 -19.29
CA PHE A 29 6.09 3.96 -18.26
C PHE A 29 5.60 4.34 -16.86
N ASP A 30 5.61 5.63 -16.50
CA ASP A 30 5.15 6.11 -15.20
C ASP A 30 3.64 5.85 -15.00
N THR A 31 2.84 6.07 -16.06
CA THR A 31 1.41 5.78 -16.05
C THR A 31 1.16 4.27 -15.87
N GLY A 32 1.82 3.45 -16.66
CA GLY A 32 1.68 1.99 -16.58
C GLY A 32 2.17 1.41 -15.25
N ARG A 33 3.28 1.93 -14.70
CA ARG A 33 3.77 1.58 -13.36
C ARG A 33 2.71 1.91 -12.30
N ARG A 34 2.07 3.06 -12.40
CA ARG A 34 1.03 3.48 -11.46
C ARG A 34 -0.16 2.52 -11.50
N GLU A 35 -0.69 2.23 -12.68
CA GLU A 35 -1.81 1.31 -12.87
C GLU A 35 -1.50 -0.09 -12.35
N LEU A 36 -0.28 -0.59 -12.62
CA LEU A 36 0.21 -1.86 -12.12
C LEU A 36 0.15 -1.93 -10.58
N LEU A 37 0.64 -0.89 -9.91
CA LEU A 37 0.66 -0.84 -8.45
C LEU A 37 -0.74 -0.67 -7.84
N GLU A 38 -1.63 0.08 -8.50
CA GLU A 38 -3.03 0.20 -8.08
C GLU A 38 -3.76 -1.15 -8.18
N GLN A 39 -3.57 -1.88 -9.29
CA GLN A 39 -4.11 -3.23 -9.46
C GLN A 39 -3.54 -4.21 -8.42
N ALA A 40 -2.23 -4.17 -8.19
CA ALA A 40 -1.59 -4.98 -7.16
C ALA A 40 -2.20 -4.66 -5.78
N GLY A 41 -2.35 -3.38 -5.45
CA GLY A 41 -2.99 -2.89 -4.23
C GLY A 41 -4.38 -3.48 -4.02
N GLU A 42 -5.24 -3.48 -5.04
CA GLU A 42 -6.59 -4.07 -4.94
C GLU A 42 -6.56 -5.57 -4.72
N ILE A 43 -5.62 -6.27 -5.34
CA ILE A 43 -5.50 -7.70 -5.13
C ILE A 43 -5.01 -8.02 -3.70
N ILE A 44 -4.06 -7.24 -3.18
CA ILE A 44 -3.61 -7.34 -1.78
C ILE A 44 -4.78 -7.06 -0.84
N ARG A 45 -5.59 -6.02 -1.13
CA ARG A 45 -6.76 -5.65 -0.33
C ARG A 45 -7.78 -6.78 -0.26
N ARG A 46 -8.05 -7.46 -1.38
CA ARG A 46 -8.93 -8.64 -1.39
C ARG A 46 -8.39 -9.78 -0.52
N ASP A 47 -7.08 -10.03 -0.55
CA ASP A 47 -6.45 -11.06 0.28
C ASP A 47 -6.53 -10.71 1.78
N VAL A 48 -6.17 -9.47 2.14
CA VAL A 48 -6.28 -8.94 3.51
C VAL A 48 -7.71 -9.05 4.03
N THR A 49 -8.69 -8.58 3.26
CA THR A 49 -10.11 -8.63 3.68
C THR A 49 -10.61 -10.06 3.81
N SER A 50 -10.18 -10.99 2.95
CA SER A 50 -10.48 -12.42 3.10
C SER A 50 -9.92 -13.00 4.41
N ARG A 51 -8.66 -12.68 4.74
CA ARG A 51 -8.02 -13.10 5.99
C ARG A 51 -8.67 -12.50 7.23
N ILE A 52 -9.09 -11.23 7.16
CA ILE A 52 -9.88 -10.59 8.23
C ILE A 52 -11.19 -11.37 8.43
N ALA A 53 -11.94 -11.68 7.37
CA ALA A 53 -13.18 -12.47 7.48
C ALA A 53 -12.95 -13.83 8.17
N ALA A 54 -11.83 -14.48 7.86
CA ALA A 54 -11.52 -15.80 8.39
C ALA A 54 -11.04 -15.77 9.86
N SER A 55 -10.45 -14.66 10.32
CA SER A 55 -9.75 -14.60 11.61
C SER A 55 -10.39 -13.68 12.65
N VAL A 56 -11.17 -12.68 12.22
CA VAL A 56 -11.83 -11.70 13.07
C VAL A 56 -13.31 -12.02 13.15
N ASN A 57 -13.83 -12.17 14.37
CA ASN A 57 -15.26 -12.35 14.60
C ASN A 57 -15.99 -11.00 14.56
N ASP A 58 -16.16 -10.47 13.36
CA ASP A 58 -16.86 -9.22 13.09
C ASP A 58 -18.10 -9.50 12.22
N THR A 59 -19.23 -9.75 12.87
CA THR A 59 -20.50 -10.04 12.19
C THR A 59 -20.94 -8.92 11.24
N GLN A 60 -20.57 -7.68 11.55
CA GLN A 60 -20.94 -6.55 10.70
C GLN A 60 -20.00 -6.38 9.52
N GLY A 61 -18.76 -6.88 9.58
CA GLY A 61 -17.74 -6.72 8.53
C GLY A 61 -17.15 -5.31 8.45
N ASN A 62 -17.18 -4.58 9.56
CA ASN A 62 -16.60 -3.24 9.69
C ASN A 62 -15.09 -3.24 9.39
N VAL A 63 -14.33 -4.16 9.99
CA VAL A 63 -12.87 -4.20 9.86
C VAL A 63 -12.44 -4.41 8.41
N GLN A 64 -13.19 -5.20 7.65
CA GLN A 64 -12.96 -5.40 6.22
C GLN A 64 -13.29 -4.13 5.41
N ARG A 65 -14.41 -3.47 5.71
CA ARG A 65 -14.84 -2.25 5.01
C ARG A 65 -13.88 -1.09 5.19
N TRP A 66 -13.19 -1.03 6.33
CA TRP A 66 -12.19 0.00 6.59
C TRP A 66 -10.93 -0.17 5.75
N GLN A 67 -10.66 -1.34 5.19
CA GLN A 67 -9.43 -1.57 4.41
C GLN A 67 -9.51 -0.91 3.04
N THR A 68 -8.59 0.02 2.78
CA THR A 68 -8.48 0.74 1.51
C THR A 68 -7.08 0.63 0.93
N VAL A 69 -6.98 0.75 -0.40
CA VAL A 69 -5.72 0.87 -1.12
C VAL A 69 -5.28 2.33 -1.07
N TYR A 70 -4.01 2.53 -0.77
CA TYR A 70 -3.35 3.83 -0.75
C TYR A 70 -2.16 3.82 -1.69
N THR A 71 -2.23 4.61 -2.75
CA THR A 71 -1.14 4.81 -3.71
C THR A 71 -0.49 6.16 -3.45
N GLY A 72 0.84 6.18 -3.32
CA GLY A 72 1.59 7.43 -3.16
C GLY A 72 1.40 8.38 -4.35
N SER A 73 1.57 9.69 -4.14
CA SER A 73 1.38 10.70 -5.19
C SER A 73 2.23 10.45 -6.44
N GLY A 74 3.47 9.98 -6.27
CA GLY A 74 4.37 9.61 -7.37
C GLY A 74 4.13 8.20 -7.97
N GLY A 75 3.11 7.47 -7.53
CA GLY A 75 2.80 6.13 -8.07
C GLY A 75 3.94 5.12 -7.93
N GLY A 76 4.81 5.28 -6.92
CA GLY A 76 5.97 4.41 -6.70
C GLY A 76 5.72 3.29 -5.68
N TYR A 77 4.60 3.34 -4.96
CA TYR A 77 4.19 2.29 -4.03
C TYR A 77 2.67 2.30 -3.83
N ALA A 78 2.13 1.13 -3.51
CA ALA A 78 0.76 0.94 -3.05
C ALA A 78 0.77 0.18 -1.72
N ALA A 79 -0.11 0.58 -0.81
CA ALA A 79 -0.27 -0.03 0.51
C ALA A 79 -1.75 -0.29 0.81
N VAL A 80 -2.03 -1.30 1.64
CA VAL A 80 -3.38 -1.52 2.18
C VAL A 80 -3.36 -1.18 3.65
N ARG A 81 -4.26 -0.28 4.05
CA ARG A 81 -4.37 0.20 5.43
C ARG A 81 -5.82 0.50 5.77
N PRO A 82 -6.20 0.57 7.05
CA PRO A 82 -7.52 1.05 7.42
C PRO A 82 -7.66 2.53 7.06
N ILE A 83 -8.90 2.98 6.82
CA ILE A 83 -9.22 4.39 6.64
C ILE A 83 -8.70 5.21 7.82
N GLY A 84 -8.05 6.33 7.51
CA GLY A 84 -7.61 7.30 8.51
C GLY A 84 -8.41 8.60 8.42
N GLU A 85 -8.02 9.59 9.23
CA GLU A 85 -8.65 10.92 9.25
C GLU A 85 -8.78 11.55 7.87
N LYS A 86 -7.72 11.46 7.05
CA LYS A 86 -7.69 11.99 5.67
C LYS A 86 -8.67 11.29 4.72
N ASP A 87 -9.10 10.08 5.08
CA ASP A 87 -9.98 9.21 4.32
C ASP A 87 -11.41 9.21 4.90
N GLY A 88 -11.71 10.13 5.85
CA GLY A 88 -13.01 10.24 6.52
C GLY A 88 -13.17 9.32 7.75
N GLY A 89 -12.10 8.67 8.20
CA GLY A 89 -12.05 7.88 9.42
C GLY A 89 -11.89 8.73 10.69
N SER A 90 -12.03 8.09 11.83
CA SER A 90 -11.89 8.72 13.15
C SER A 90 -10.43 8.72 13.62
N THR A 91 -10.14 9.51 14.68
CA THR A 91 -8.84 9.48 15.38
C THR A 91 -9.02 9.06 16.84
N GLY A 92 -7.95 8.58 17.46
CA GLY A 92 -7.93 8.16 18.87
C GLY A 92 -8.03 6.65 19.08
N ALA A 93 -8.26 6.25 20.33
CA ALA A 93 -8.14 4.86 20.77
C ALA A 93 -9.18 3.91 20.17
N ASP A 94 -10.33 4.44 19.73
CA ASP A 94 -11.43 3.67 19.13
C ASP A 94 -11.53 3.90 17.60
N SER A 95 -10.53 4.55 17.00
CA SER A 95 -10.47 4.73 15.55
C SER A 95 -10.35 3.40 14.81
N GLU A 96 -10.77 3.40 13.55
CA GLU A 96 -10.64 2.27 12.62
C GLU A 96 -9.18 1.79 12.55
N GLY A 97 -8.25 2.73 12.54
CA GLY A 97 -6.81 2.47 12.62
C GLY A 97 -6.39 1.79 13.92
N ALA A 98 -6.82 2.32 15.07
CA ALA A 98 -6.48 1.76 16.38
C ALA A 98 -7.06 0.34 16.57
N VAL A 99 -8.33 0.14 16.22
CA VAL A 99 -8.99 -1.16 16.29
C VAL A 99 -8.29 -2.17 15.39
N THR A 100 -8.00 -1.79 14.14
CA THR A 100 -7.26 -2.65 13.21
C THR A 100 -5.88 -3.01 13.77
N ASN A 101 -5.17 -2.06 14.37
CA ASN A 101 -3.86 -2.31 14.97
C ASN A 101 -3.91 -3.28 16.17
N TYR A 102 -4.92 -3.14 17.05
CA TYR A 102 -5.11 -4.08 18.16
C TYR A 102 -5.48 -5.49 17.71
N LEU A 103 -6.21 -5.60 16.59
CA LEU A 103 -6.56 -6.88 15.98
C LEU A 103 -5.37 -7.49 15.24
N GLU A 104 -4.57 -6.68 14.54
CA GLU A 104 -3.42 -7.16 13.79
C GLU A 104 -2.30 -7.59 14.72
N GLY A 105 -1.78 -6.66 15.53
CA GLY A 105 -0.58 -6.87 16.34
C GLY A 105 -0.87 -7.35 17.75
N GLY A 106 -2.13 -7.38 18.17
CA GLY A 106 -2.52 -7.71 19.54
C GLY A 106 -2.42 -6.52 20.49
N HIS A 107 -2.78 -6.74 21.75
CA HIS A 107 -2.71 -5.69 22.78
C HIS A 107 -2.62 -6.25 24.20
N ARG A 108 -2.08 -5.43 25.09
CA ARG A 108 -1.98 -5.77 26.52
C ARG A 108 -3.34 -5.63 27.19
N VAL A 109 -3.70 -6.63 27.99
CA VAL A 109 -4.89 -6.54 28.83
C VAL A 109 -4.58 -5.69 30.05
N ARG A 110 -5.49 -4.75 30.35
CA ARG A 110 -5.36 -3.89 31.52
C ARG A 110 -5.26 -4.72 32.80
N ALA A 111 -4.20 -4.49 33.57
CA ALA A 111 -4.06 -5.09 34.91
C ALA A 111 -5.10 -4.50 35.88
N ALA A 112 -5.51 -5.29 36.86
CA ALA A 112 -6.42 -4.81 37.91
C ALA A 112 -5.79 -3.61 38.63
N SER A 113 -6.47 -2.46 38.62
CA SER A 113 -6.02 -1.29 39.37
C SER A 113 -6.30 -1.52 40.86
N GLY A 114 -5.24 -1.67 41.66
CA GLY A 114 -5.31 -1.97 43.10
C GLY A 114 -5.97 -0.89 43.99
N THR A 115 -6.45 0.20 43.41
CA THR A 115 -6.97 1.39 44.13
C THR A 115 -8.47 1.31 44.46
N ALA A 116 -9.21 0.37 43.89
CA ALA A 116 -10.62 0.22 44.22
C ALA A 116 -10.78 -0.47 45.60
N LYS A 117 -11.54 0.16 46.51
CA LYS A 117 -11.91 -0.33 47.87
C LYS A 117 -12.49 -1.75 47.93
N ARG A 118 -12.70 -2.40 46.79
CA ARG A 118 -12.98 -3.83 46.67
C ARG A 118 -11.88 -4.43 45.80
N ARG A 119 -11.03 -5.27 46.40
CA ARG A 119 -10.09 -6.17 45.70
C ARG A 119 -10.86 -7.11 44.77
N ARG A 120 -11.37 -6.61 43.64
CA ARG A 120 -11.77 -7.47 42.53
C ARG A 120 -10.49 -7.83 41.81
N ALA A 121 -10.02 -9.05 42.04
CA ALA A 121 -9.02 -9.66 41.17
C ALA A 121 -9.51 -9.46 39.72
N GLY A 122 -8.60 -9.01 38.84
CA GLY A 122 -8.92 -8.83 37.44
C GLY A 122 -9.49 -10.13 36.87
N ARG A 123 -10.60 -10.03 36.11
CA ARG A 123 -11.21 -11.21 35.48
C ARG A 123 -10.40 -11.74 34.29
N ALA A 124 -9.48 -10.93 33.79
CA ALA A 124 -8.59 -11.30 32.70
C ALA A 124 -7.63 -12.42 33.15
N LYS A 125 -7.66 -13.54 32.42
CA LYS A 125 -6.79 -14.70 32.67
C LYS A 125 -5.43 -14.59 31.96
N THR A 126 -5.30 -13.64 31.03
CA THR A 126 -4.09 -13.44 30.23
C THR A 126 -3.68 -11.98 30.30
N ALA A 127 -2.38 -11.71 30.38
CA ALA A 127 -1.82 -10.36 30.40
C ALA A 127 -1.80 -9.69 29.01
N TYR A 128 -1.94 -10.48 27.94
CA TYR A 128 -1.81 -10.04 26.56
C TYR A 128 -2.74 -10.85 25.66
N VAL A 129 -3.33 -10.19 24.66
CA VAL A 129 -4.12 -10.82 23.60
C VAL A 129 -3.25 -10.81 22.35
N ASP A 130 -2.98 -12.00 21.81
CA ASP A 130 -2.26 -12.14 20.55
C ASP A 130 -3.05 -11.57 19.36
N GLY A 131 -2.32 -11.04 18.40
CA GLY A 131 -2.83 -10.51 17.15
C GLY A 131 -3.34 -11.59 16.22
N LYS A 132 -4.03 -11.16 15.16
CA LYS A 132 -4.51 -12.03 14.07
C LYS A 132 -3.55 -12.07 12.89
N HIS A 133 -2.63 -11.10 12.80
CA HIS A 133 -1.53 -11.09 11.83
C HIS A 133 -2.01 -11.26 10.36
N PHE A 134 -3.14 -10.64 10.00
CA PHE A 134 -3.74 -10.75 8.67
C PHE A 134 -2.97 -9.96 7.59
N TYR A 135 -2.24 -8.89 7.93
CA TYR A 135 -1.35 -8.24 6.96
C TYR A 135 -0.09 -9.07 6.75
N ASP A 136 0.50 -9.55 7.84
CA ASP A 136 1.69 -10.40 7.77
C ASP A 136 1.40 -11.68 6.98
N ALA A 137 0.24 -12.29 7.21
CA ALA A 137 -0.16 -13.48 6.48
C ALA A 137 -0.44 -13.20 4.99
N ALA A 138 -0.87 -11.99 4.62
CA ALA A 138 -1.08 -11.60 3.21
C ALA A 138 0.25 -11.39 2.45
N ARG A 139 1.36 -11.14 3.15
CA ARG A 139 2.66 -10.79 2.58
C ARG A 139 3.20 -11.81 1.57
N ALA A 140 3.05 -13.10 1.87
CA ALA A 140 3.50 -14.17 0.98
C ALA A 140 2.75 -14.19 -0.37
N VAL A 141 1.50 -13.73 -0.38
CA VAL A 141 0.67 -13.69 -1.58
C VAL A 141 0.93 -12.42 -2.40
N VAL A 142 1.37 -11.34 -1.75
CA VAL A 142 1.71 -10.07 -2.39
C VAL A 142 2.84 -10.25 -3.41
N GLU A 143 3.91 -10.95 -3.05
CA GLU A 143 5.10 -11.10 -3.90
C GLU A 143 4.80 -11.83 -5.21
N ALA A 144 4.17 -13.00 -5.13
CA ALA A 144 3.80 -13.79 -6.31
C ALA A 144 2.86 -13.02 -7.26
N LYS A 145 1.96 -12.21 -6.69
CA LYS A 145 0.99 -11.44 -7.47
C LYS A 145 1.59 -10.17 -8.08
N LEU A 146 2.58 -9.56 -7.42
CA LEU A 146 3.37 -8.47 -7.99
C LEU A 146 4.14 -8.96 -9.21
N ILE A 147 4.81 -10.11 -9.12
CA ILE A 147 5.54 -10.71 -10.25
C ILE A 147 4.60 -10.94 -11.43
N ALA A 148 3.47 -11.62 -11.23
CA ALA A 148 2.51 -11.89 -12.29
C ALA A 148 1.90 -10.63 -12.90
N ALA A 149 1.74 -9.56 -12.12
CA ALA A 149 1.24 -8.28 -12.62
C ALA A 149 2.34 -7.54 -13.42
N SER A 150 3.59 -7.59 -12.97
CA SER A 150 4.74 -7.05 -13.70
C SER A 150 4.98 -7.74 -15.03
N GLU A 151 4.81 -9.06 -15.12
CA GLU A 151 4.92 -9.82 -16.37
C GLU A 151 3.91 -9.32 -17.41
N ARG A 152 2.62 -9.21 -17.04
CA ARG A 152 1.58 -8.67 -17.94
C ARG A 152 1.86 -7.25 -18.38
N PHE A 153 2.41 -6.43 -17.49
CA PHE A 153 2.79 -5.06 -17.81
C PHE A 153 3.91 -5.02 -18.86
N MET A 154 4.94 -5.86 -18.72
CA MET A 154 6.02 -5.97 -19.71
C MET A 154 5.54 -6.54 -21.05
N ASP A 155 4.61 -7.49 -21.02
CA ASP A 155 4.00 -8.03 -22.24
C ASP A 155 3.20 -6.96 -22.99
N GLY A 156 2.46 -6.10 -22.27
CA GLY A 156 1.74 -4.97 -22.85
C GLY A 156 2.66 -3.94 -23.50
N LEU A 157 3.78 -3.62 -22.85
CA LEU A 157 4.82 -2.74 -23.42
C LEU A 157 5.46 -3.35 -24.69
N SER A 158 5.66 -4.67 -24.72
CA SER A 158 6.36 -5.35 -25.82
C SER A 158 5.44 -5.53 -27.02
N GLY A 159 4.17 -5.90 -26.81
CA GLY A 159 3.21 -6.12 -27.90
C GLY A 159 2.80 -4.85 -28.64
N GLU A 160 3.07 -3.68 -28.08
CA GLU A 160 2.76 -2.38 -28.66
C GLU A 160 3.99 -1.72 -29.33
N ALA A 161 5.20 -2.26 -29.12
CA ALA A 161 6.42 -1.84 -29.82
C ALA A 161 6.56 -2.49 -31.22
N ASP A 162 5.80 -3.56 -31.48
CA ASP A 162 5.76 -4.27 -32.77
C ASP A 162 4.64 -3.79 -33.71
N ALA A 163 3.89 -2.73 -33.34
CA ALA A 163 2.78 -2.14 -34.11
C ALA A 163 3.11 -0.72 -34.61
#